data_AF-A0A6I6SGI2-F1
#
_entry.id   AF-A0A6I6SGI2-F1
#
_cell.length_a   1.000
_cell.length_b   1.000
_cell.length_c   1.000
_cell.angle_alpha   90.00
_cell.angle_beta   90.00
_cell.angle_gamma   90.00
#
_symmetry.space_group_name_H-M   'P 1'
#
loop_
_entity.id
_entity.type
_entity.pdbx_description
1 polymer ?
#
loop_
_entity_poly.entity_id
_entity_poly.type
_entity_poly.pdbx_seq_one_letter_code
_entity_poly.pdbx_strand_id
1 'polypeptide(L)'
;MTLVERALAWDPENLTTPDLDTVLDMIEHFSQYGRVVANELRVLCRSLPVGSAVAVRARATLGEADRRLNLPRSIANRQARHRAQNLARLLKALHRATGLVYEEWPHTAGQVPRHTSTAEVDHSETDRPP
;
A
#
# COMPACT_ATOMS: atom_id res chain seq x y z
N MET A 1 19.16 -7.91 -10.32
CA MET A 1 18.70 -6.51 -10.51
C MET A 1 17.30 -6.54 -11.10
N THR A 2 16.31 -6.00 -10.38
CA THR A 2 14.91 -5.93 -10.81
C THR A 2 14.70 -4.83 -11.86
N LEU A 3 13.56 -4.85 -12.57
CA LEU A 3 13.21 -3.76 -13.50
C LEU A 3 13.09 -2.40 -12.80
N VAL A 4 12.57 -2.38 -11.57
CA VAL A 4 12.48 -1.17 -10.74
C VAL A 4 13.86 -0.60 -10.44
N GLU A 5 14.81 -1.45 -10.02
CA GLU A 5 16.20 -1.04 -9.77
C GLU A 5 16.88 -0.54 -11.03
N ARG A 6 16.65 -1.22 -12.17
CA ARG A 6 17.16 -0.81 -13.47
C ARG A 6 16.68 0.59 -13.85
N ALA A 7 15.38 0.86 -13.74
CA ALA A 7 14.81 2.17 -14.05
C ALA A 7 15.39 3.29 -13.18
N LEU A 8 15.58 3.02 -11.88
CA LEU A 8 16.11 3.98 -10.92
C LEU A 8 17.60 4.27 -11.11
N ALA A 9 18.34 3.32 -11.70
CA ALA A 9 19.77 3.48 -11.99
C ALA A 9 20.05 4.30 -13.26
N TRP A 10 19.03 4.62 -14.06
CA TRP A 10 19.23 5.44 -15.26
C TRP A 10 19.59 6.88 -14.89
N ASP A 11 20.62 7.40 -15.53
CA ASP A 11 20.87 8.83 -15.56
C ASP A 11 20.02 9.45 -16.68
N PRO A 12 19.00 10.28 -16.37
CA PRO A 12 18.15 10.89 -17.39
C PRO A 12 18.91 11.87 -18.30
N GLU A 13 20.11 12.31 -17.91
CA GLU A 13 20.93 13.26 -18.68
C GLU A 13 22.07 12.58 -19.46
N ASN A 14 22.29 11.27 -19.29
CA ASN A 14 23.40 10.55 -19.91
C ASN A 14 22.97 9.61 -21.05
N LEU A 15 23.88 9.43 -22.02
CA LEU A 15 23.66 8.68 -23.28
C LEU A 15 23.72 7.15 -23.12
N THR A 16 24.12 6.64 -21.97
CA THR A 16 24.06 5.20 -21.61
C THR A 16 22.65 4.74 -21.24
N THR A 17 21.63 5.40 -21.79
CA THR A 17 20.23 5.14 -21.48
C THR A 17 19.55 4.22 -22.51
N PRO A 18 18.48 3.52 -22.10
CA PRO A 18 17.72 2.68 -23.02
C PRO A 18 17.04 3.51 -24.11
N ASP A 19 16.82 2.88 -25.26
CA ASP A 19 16.04 3.43 -26.36
C ASP A 19 14.58 3.70 -25.93
N LEU A 20 13.86 4.48 -26.75
CA LEU A 20 12.51 4.92 -26.42
C LEU A 20 11.55 3.74 -26.24
N ASP A 21 11.64 2.71 -27.08
CA ASP A 21 10.72 1.56 -27.04
C ASP A 21 10.90 0.79 -25.74
N THR A 22 12.14 0.53 -25.33
CA THR A 22 12.45 -0.08 -24.03
C THR A 22 11.87 0.73 -22.86
N VAL A 23 11.95 2.06 -22.91
CA VAL A 23 11.40 2.93 -21.87
C VAL A 23 9.87 2.87 -21.84
N LEU A 24 9.22 2.85 -23.01
CA LEU A 24 7.77 2.75 -23.13
C LEU A 24 7.25 1.41 -22.62
N ASP A 25 7.92 0.31 -22.94
CA ASP A 25 7.60 -1.03 -22.45
C ASP A 25 7.69 -1.12 -20.92
N MET A 26 8.70 -0.46 -20.34
CA MET A 26 8.84 -0.38 -18.88
C MET A 26 7.76 0.49 -18.23
N ILE A 27 7.36 1.60 -18.85
CA ILE A 27 6.22 2.40 -18.39
C ILE A 27 4.94 1.56 -18.39
N GLU A 28 4.70 0.78 -19.45
CA GLU A 28 3.54 -0.08 -19.57
C GLU A 28 3.52 -1.15 -18.47
N HIS A 29 4.62 -1.89 -18.32
CA HIS A 29 4.76 -2.90 -17.26
C HIS A 29 4.55 -2.30 -15.87
N PHE A 30 5.20 -1.17 -15.55
CA PHE A 30 5.04 -0.52 -14.26
C PHE A 30 3.64 0.01 -14.03
N SER A 31 2.96 0.51 -15.06
CA SER A 31 1.59 0.99 -14.94
C SER A 31 0.62 -0.16 -14.69
N GLN A 32 0.74 -1.26 -15.43
CA GLN A 32 -0.10 -2.44 -15.26
C GLN A 32 0.11 -3.05 -13.88
N TYR A 33 1.36 -3.34 -13.51
CA TYR A 33 1.69 -3.90 -12.21
C TYR A 33 1.32 -2.97 -11.05
N GLY A 34 1.57 -1.67 -11.19
CA GLY A 34 1.21 -0.68 -10.18
C GLY A 34 -0.29 -0.60 -9.91
N ARG A 35 -1.15 -0.82 -10.92
CA ARG A 35 -2.60 -0.91 -10.73
C ARG A 35 -3.00 -2.13 -9.92
N VAL A 36 -2.34 -3.27 -10.13
CA VAL A 36 -2.57 -4.49 -9.35
C VAL A 36 -2.24 -4.25 -7.88
N VAL A 37 -1.04 -3.76 -7.59
CA VAL A 37 -0.59 -3.49 -6.21
C VAL A 37 -1.45 -2.40 -5.54
N ALA A 38 -1.82 -1.34 -6.28
CA ALA A 38 -2.71 -0.31 -5.75
C ALA A 38 -4.11 -0.88 -5.43
N ASN A 39 -4.63 -1.80 -6.24
CA ASN A 39 -5.91 -2.43 -5.94
C ASN A 39 -5.84 -3.32 -4.69
N GLU A 40 -4.78 -4.11 -4.55
CA GLU A 40 -4.52 -4.89 -3.34
C GLU A 40 -4.45 -3.99 -2.09
N LEU A 41 -3.67 -2.91 -2.15
CA LEU A 41 -3.56 -1.95 -1.05
C LEU A 41 -4.92 -1.29 -0.72
N ARG A 42 -5.78 -1.02 -1.72
CA ARG A 42 -7.15 -0.52 -1.48
C ARG A 42 -7.98 -1.53 -0.69
N VAL A 43 -7.92 -2.81 -1.06
CA VAL A 43 -8.61 -3.88 -0.33
C VAL A 43 -8.10 -3.94 1.10
N LEU A 44 -6.78 -3.88 1.28
CA LEU A 44 -6.21 -3.98 2.61
C LEU A 44 -6.61 -2.79 3.51
N CYS A 45 -6.58 -1.58 2.96
CA CYS A 45 -6.96 -0.36 3.68
C CYS A 45 -8.42 -0.35 4.17
N ARG A 46 -9.31 -1.18 3.60
CA ARG A 46 -10.71 -1.28 4.04
C ARG A 46 -10.87 -2.05 5.35
N SER A 47 -9.88 -2.85 5.73
CA SER A 47 -9.95 -3.69 6.92
C SER A 47 -9.19 -3.09 8.10
N LEU A 48 -8.52 -1.95 7.90
CA LEU A 48 -7.88 -1.21 8.97
C LEU A 48 -8.91 -0.38 9.75
N PRO A 49 -8.71 -0.17 11.07
CA PRO A 49 -9.54 0.71 11.86
C PRO A 49 -9.59 2.14 11.30
N VAL A 50 -10.75 2.77 11.42
CA VAL A 50 -10.93 4.18 11.06
C VAL A 50 -10.01 5.03 11.95
N GLY A 51 -9.18 5.87 11.33
CA GLY A 51 -8.22 6.73 12.04
C GLY A 51 -6.82 6.15 12.23
N SER A 52 -6.54 4.91 11.77
CA SER A 52 -5.17 4.38 11.74
C SER A 52 -4.23 5.32 10.96
N ALA A 53 -3.09 5.64 11.56
CA ALA A 53 -2.05 6.45 10.91
C ALA A 53 -1.47 5.74 9.67
N VAL A 54 -1.38 4.41 9.68
CA VAL A 54 -0.95 3.61 8.52
C VAL A 54 -2.01 3.68 7.43
N ALA A 55 -3.30 3.57 7.78
CA ALA A 55 -4.39 3.71 6.82
C ALA A 55 -4.37 5.09 6.13
N VAL A 56 -4.11 6.18 6.87
CA VAL A 56 -3.98 7.53 6.31
C VAL A 56 -2.82 7.61 5.32
N ARG A 57 -1.64 7.11 5.69
CA ARG A 57 -0.45 7.11 4.81
C ARG A 57 -0.64 6.24 3.56
N ALA A 58 -1.26 5.08 3.73
CA ALA A 58 -1.58 4.18 2.62
C ALA A 58 -2.57 4.83 1.64
N ARG A 59 -3.60 5.51 2.13
CA ARG A 59 -4.55 6.28 1.30
C ARG A 59 -3.88 7.44 0.55
N ALA A 60 -2.93 8.15 1.18
CA ALA A 60 -2.15 9.17 0.49
C ALA A 60 -1.33 8.58 -0.67
N THR A 61 -0.73 7.40 -0.46
CA THR A 61 -0.01 6.66 -1.51
C THR A 61 -0.94 6.21 -2.64
N LEU A 62 -2.15 5.76 -2.32
CA LEU A 62 -3.18 5.40 -3.29
C LEU A 62 -3.62 6.60 -4.13
N GLY A 63 -3.81 7.77 -3.51
CA GLY A 63 -4.12 9.00 -4.25
C GLY A 63 -3.03 9.38 -5.24
N GLU A 64 -1.75 9.17 -4.88
CA GLU A 64 -0.65 9.38 -5.82
C GLU A 64 -0.61 8.34 -6.94
N ALA A 65 -0.96 7.09 -6.63
CA ALA A 65 -1.09 6.03 -7.62
C ALA A 65 -2.18 6.37 -8.65
N ASP A 66 -3.34 6.84 -8.21
CA ASP A 66 -4.44 7.26 -9.09
C ASP A 66 -4.03 8.38 -10.03
N ARG A 67 -3.26 9.36 -9.54
CA ARG A 67 -2.74 10.45 -10.38
C ARG A 67 -1.73 9.99 -11.42
N ARG A 68 -0.80 9.10 -11.05
CA ARG A 68 0.35 8.76 -11.91
C ARG A 68 0.09 7.61 -12.87
N LEU A 69 -0.67 6.59 -12.45
CA LEU A 69 -0.89 5.37 -13.25
C LEU A 69 -1.83 5.61 -14.45
N ASN A 70 -2.57 6.72 -14.44
CA ASN A 70 -3.56 7.05 -15.47
C ASN A 70 -3.09 8.16 -16.44
N LEU A 71 -1.85 8.62 -16.33
CA LEU A 71 -1.32 9.64 -17.24
C LEU A 71 -1.21 9.10 -18.68
N PRO A 72 -1.43 9.90 -19.72
CA PRO A 72 -1.30 9.48 -21.12
C PRO A 72 0.16 9.20 -21.49
N ARG A 73 0.43 8.32 -22.46
CA ARG A 73 1.80 8.00 -22.90
C ARG A 73 2.55 9.29 -23.30
N SER A 74 3.80 9.42 -22.89
CA SER A 74 4.68 10.50 -23.37
C SER A 74 5.48 10.01 -24.56
N ILE A 75 5.52 10.81 -25.63
CA ILE A 75 6.24 10.51 -26.87
C ILE A 75 7.69 11.03 -26.89
N ALA A 76 8.07 11.86 -25.91
CA ALA A 76 9.42 12.40 -25.81
C ALA A 76 10.29 11.53 -24.87
N ASN A 77 11.41 11.00 -25.37
CA ASN A 77 12.26 10.05 -24.64
C ASN A 77 12.67 10.55 -23.24
N ARG A 78 13.13 11.80 -23.10
CA ARG A 78 13.49 12.37 -21.78
C ARG A 78 12.31 12.35 -20.79
N GLN A 79 11.12 12.76 -21.24
CA GLN A 79 9.92 12.74 -20.40
C GLN A 79 9.48 11.30 -20.06
N ALA A 80 9.59 10.38 -21.02
CA ALA A 80 9.32 8.96 -20.81
C ALA A 80 10.27 8.37 -19.76
N ARG A 81 11.56 8.68 -19.80
CA ARG A 81 12.54 8.22 -18.79
C ARG A 81 12.21 8.73 -17.38
N HIS A 82 11.94 10.03 -17.23
CA HIS A 82 11.50 10.58 -15.93
C HIS A 82 10.21 9.92 -15.44
N ARG A 83 9.28 9.65 -16.35
CA ARG A 83 8.05 8.95 -16.01
C ARG A 83 8.31 7.52 -15.53
N ALA A 84 9.12 6.74 -16.24
CA ALA A 84 9.48 5.38 -15.83
C ALA A 84 10.10 5.36 -14.42
N GLN A 85 11.00 6.31 -14.13
CA GLN A 85 11.58 6.47 -12.79
C GLN A 85 10.54 6.83 -11.74
N ASN A 86 9.64 7.75 -12.05
CA ASN A 86 8.58 8.16 -11.12
C ASN A 86 7.60 7.01 -10.83
N LEU A 87 7.32 6.16 -11.82
CA LEU A 87 6.55 4.93 -11.64
C LEU A 87 7.31 3.89 -10.82
N ALA A 88 8.61 3.71 -11.05
CA ALA A 88 9.46 2.84 -10.24
C ALA A 88 9.50 3.27 -8.75
N ARG A 89 9.61 4.58 -8.48
CA ARG A 89 9.49 5.13 -7.12
C ARG A 89 8.12 4.88 -6.50
N LEU A 90 7.04 5.06 -7.30
CA LEU A 90 5.68 4.76 -6.86
C LEU A 90 5.52 3.28 -6.50
N LEU A 91 6.05 2.35 -7.29
CA LEU A 91 5.99 0.91 -7.00
C LEU A 91 6.69 0.58 -5.68
N LYS A 92 7.86 1.16 -5.40
CA LYS A 92 8.52 1.01 -4.09
C LYS A 92 7.66 1.54 -2.95
N ALA A 93 7.02 2.69 -3.14
CA ALA A 93 6.13 3.27 -2.14
C ALA A 93 4.89 2.40 -1.90
N LEU A 94 4.27 1.87 -2.95
CA LEU A 94 3.12 0.95 -2.88
C LEU A 94 3.49 -0.35 -2.15
N HIS A 95 4.63 -0.97 -2.47
CA HIS A 95 5.08 -2.17 -1.75
C HIS A 95 5.36 -1.90 -0.28
N ARG A 96 6.03 -0.77 0.04
CA ARG A 96 6.27 -0.38 1.43
C ARG A 96 4.95 -0.15 2.17
N ALA A 97 3.99 0.56 1.56
CA ALA A 97 2.68 0.80 2.17
C ALA A 97 1.93 -0.52 2.41
N THR A 98 1.97 -1.44 1.44
CA THR A 98 1.36 -2.77 1.56
C THR A 98 1.98 -3.57 2.71
N GLY A 99 3.31 -3.59 2.82
CA GLY A 99 4.02 -4.24 3.94
C GLY A 99 3.63 -3.65 5.30
N LEU A 100 3.59 -2.32 5.44
CA LEU A 100 3.18 -1.66 6.68
C LEU A 100 1.72 -1.98 7.05
N VAL A 101 0.83 -2.04 6.06
CA VAL A 101 -0.56 -2.41 6.29
C VAL A 101 -0.67 -3.88 6.71
N TYR A 102 0.14 -4.78 6.16
CA TYR A 102 0.18 -6.18 6.60
C TYR A 102 0.74 -6.34 8.02
N GLU A 103 1.72 -5.53 8.41
CA GLU A 103 2.27 -5.52 9.77
C GLU A 103 1.24 -4.99 10.79
N GLU A 104 0.47 -3.96 10.43
CA GLU A 104 -0.61 -3.43 11.28
C GLU A 104 -1.89 -4.27 11.18
N TRP A 105 -2.05 -5.05 10.10
CA TRP A 105 -3.18 -5.94 9.93
C TRP A 105 -3.26 -6.81 11.16
N PRO A 106 -4.40 -6.81 11.83
CA PRO A 106 -4.39 -7.30 13.17
C PRO A 106 -4.16 -8.81 13.09
N HIS A 107 -3.17 -9.29 13.83
CA HIS A 107 -3.05 -10.71 14.17
C HIS A 107 -4.25 -11.18 15.05
N THR A 108 -5.36 -10.41 15.08
CA THR A 108 -6.61 -10.66 15.80
C THR A 108 -7.49 -11.70 15.12
N ALA A 109 -6.89 -12.74 14.54
CA ALA A 109 -7.59 -14.02 14.37
C ALA A 109 -7.44 -14.91 15.63
N GLY A 110 -6.73 -14.43 16.68
CA GLY A 110 -6.44 -15.20 17.89
C GLY A 110 -6.94 -14.63 19.22
N GLN A 111 -7.53 -13.42 19.26
CA GLN A 111 -8.13 -12.91 20.50
C GLN A 111 -9.64 -13.12 20.46
N VAL A 112 -10.04 -14.30 20.94
CA VAL A 112 -11.40 -14.58 21.40
C VAL A 112 -11.82 -13.43 22.33
N PRO A 113 -13.01 -12.83 22.15
CA PRO A 113 -13.55 -11.93 23.15
C PRO A 113 -13.65 -12.71 24.46
N ARG A 114 -12.78 -12.42 25.43
CA ARG A 114 -13.07 -12.75 26.82
C ARG A 114 -14.25 -11.89 27.21
N HIS A 115 -15.45 -12.41 27.00
CA HIS A 115 -16.61 -11.96 27.73
C HIS A 115 -16.24 -12.10 29.21
N THR A 116 -15.96 -10.97 29.82
CA THR A 116 -16.07 -10.76 31.26
C THR A 116 -17.49 -11.15 31.63
N SER A 117 -17.66 -12.40 32.07
CA SER A 117 -18.86 -12.84 32.77
C SER A 117 -18.80 -12.24 34.17
N THR A 118 -19.14 -10.96 34.24
CA THR A 118 -19.39 -10.24 35.48
C THR A 118 -20.89 -10.00 35.56
N ALA A 119 -21.63 -11.00 36.05
CA ALA A 119 -22.97 -10.81 36.62
C ALA A 119 -23.44 -12.12 37.26
N GLU A 120 -23.11 -12.31 38.53
CA GLU A 120 -24.07 -12.88 39.47
C GLU A 120 -23.78 -12.24 40.83
N VAL A 121 -24.31 -11.02 40.98
CA VAL A 121 -24.59 -10.45 42.30
C VAL A 121 -26.05 -10.78 42.56
N ASP A 122 -26.29 -11.84 43.31
CA ASP A 122 -27.56 -12.04 44.00
C ASP A 122 -27.33 -11.67 45.47
N HIS A 123 -27.86 -10.51 45.86
CA HIS A 123 -27.88 -10.04 47.23
C HIS A 123 -29.34 -9.89 47.66
N SER A 124 -29.69 -10.64 48.70
CA SER A 124 -30.70 -10.42 49.76
C SER A 124 -31.40 -11.74 50.08
N GLU A 125 -31.63 -12.19 51.31
CA GLU A 125 -31.49 -11.62 52.65
C GLU A 125 -31.73 -12.75 53.67
N THR A 126 -31.07 -12.64 54.82
CA THR A 126 -31.59 -12.89 56.19
C THR A 126 -32.41 -14.16 56.49
N ASP A 127 -31.84 -15.10 57.27
CA ASP A 127 -32.27 -15.27 58.67
C ASP A 127 -31.27 -16.10 59.50
N ARG A 128 -31.13 -15.75 60.77
CA ARG A 128 -30.14 -16.26 61.74
C ARG A 128 -30.87 -17.00 62.87
N PRO A 129 -30.41 -18.17 63.33
CA PRO A 129 -31.10 -18.89 64.40
C PRO A 129 -30.62 -18.47 65.80
N PRO A 130 -31.45 -18.60 66.83
CA PRO A 130 -31.02 -18.97 68.17
C PRO A 130 -30.89 -20.49 68.35
#